data_AF-A0ABD0YK17-F1
#
_entry.id   AF-A0ABD0YK17-F1
#
_cell.length_a   1.000
_cell.length_b   1.000
_cell.length_c   1.000
_cell.angle_alpha   90.00
_cell.angle_beta   90.00
_cell.angle_gamma   90.00
#
_symmetry.space_group_name_H-M   'P 1'
#
loop_
_entity.id
_entity.type
_entity.pdbx_description
1 polymer ?
#
loop_
_entity_poly.entity_id
_entity_poly.type
_entity_poly.pdbx_seq_one_letter_code
_entity_poly.pdbx_strand_id
1 'polypeptide(L)'
;MNIQLVQIVDAYIVTNIRVYEMRFSYDYMMAPPEELYNTQFRFPQDVSSFIAWTKDWFGNRVVDVSLDWQIPPARYLKHVKELSAMANTYKRNGNTIRASEHYYKLLLFGQLIRDQPSFFAGISSALMKDIELVERQAWKVLQSYLTNLSYREQMVSLSSMVSPGRLRYVYLPSRVIAAYMNQCNKGPVRGYLGGVLDGEFFRVTHLFMKPAAPSTPVLNIGIILCKPSQDSYLDFQDMVALYLAQCFLPESVAVVCNRGVAGAYKLTEIGLKAVQGRSFLPPHIYQQQQFVTEASHCVLDTRANIVVVDSNPERIASQLYKER
;
A
#
# COMPACT_ATOMS: atom_id res chain seq x y z
N MET A 1 -24.10 9.13 -14.04
CA MET A 1 -24.01 8.63 -15.43
C MET A 1 -22.60 8.22 -15.88
N ASN A 2 -21.54 8.24 -15.05
CA ASN A 2 -20.14 8.09 -15.54
C ASN A 2 -19.35 6.85 -15.08
N ILE A 3 -19.85 6.02 -14.15
CA ILE A 3 -19.07 4.87 -13.63
C ILE A 3 -19.06 3.69 -14.64
N GLN A 4 -20.18 3.45 -15.32
CA GLN A 4 -20.27 2.42 -16.36
C GLN A 4 -19.39 2.74 -17.57
N LEU A 5 -19.25 4.01 -17.95
CA LEU A 5 -18.39 4.41 -19.07
C LEU A 5 -16.91 4.13 -18.79
N VAL A 6 -16.45 4.33 -17.54
CA VAL A 6 -15.05 4.08 -17.13
C VAL A 6 -14.74 2.59 -17.16
N GLN A 7 -15.65 1.73 -16.66
CA GLN A 7 -15.47 0.27 -16.68
C GLN A 7 -15.53 -0.29 -18.12
N ILE A 8 -16.36 0.29 -18.99
CA ILE A 8 -16.46 -0.08 -20.39
C ILE A 8 -15.19 0.32 -21.16
N VAL A 9 -14.58 1.47 -20.85
CA VAL A 9 -13.30 1.89 -21.47
C VAL A 9 -12.14 0.99 -21.02
N ASP A 10 -12.06 0.64 -19.73
CA ASP A 10 -11.06 -0.32 -19.22
C ASP A 10 -11.21 -1.71 -19.89
N ALA A 11 -12.44 -2.18 -20.11
CA ALA A 11 -12.70 -3.46 -20.79
C ALA A 11 -12.49 -3.40 -22.32
N TYR A 12 -12.78 -2.27 -22.96
CA TYR A 12 -12.66 -2.08 -24.41
C TYR A 12 -11.20 -1.97 -24.87
N ILE A 13 -10.32 -1.37 -24.04
CA ILE A 13 -8.87 -1.33 -24.27
C ILE A 13 -8.26 -2.75 -24.21
N VAL A 14 -8.78 -3.62 -23.34
CA VAL A 14 -8.33 -5.02 -23.21
C VAL A 14 -8.72 -5.89 -24.41
N THR A 15 -9.78 -5.55 -25.14
CA THR A 15 -10.40 -6.46 -26.13
C THR A 15 -10.17 -6.12 -27.60
N ASN A 16 -9.96 -4.84 -27.98
CA ASN A 16 -9.92 -4.46 -29.42
C ASN A 16 -8.57 -3.94 -29.95
N ILE A 17 -7.55 -3.92 -29.10
CA ILE A 17 -6.16 -3.77 -29.53
C ILE A 17 -5.47 -4.98 -28.92
N ARG A 18 -4.72 -5.76 -29.70
CA ARG A 18 -3.78 -6.73 -29.13
C ARG A 18 -2.70 -5.93 -28.40
N VAL A 19 -3.04 -5.45 -27.21
CA VAL A 19 -2.10 -5.01 -26.20
C VAL A 19 -1.41 -6.29 -25.78
N TYR A 20 -0.28 -6.56 -26.42
CA TYR A 20 0.60 -7.64 -26.00
C TYR A 20 0.95 -7.36 -24.54
N GLU A 21 0.36 -8.18 -23.67
CA GLU A 21 0.73 -8.44 -22.28
C GLU A 21 1.60 -7.36 -21.61
N MET A 22 0.97 -6.47 -20.82
CA MET A 22 1.66 -5.86 -19.68
C MET A 22 2.09 -7.00 -18.76
N ARG A 23 3.31 -7.49 -18.90
CA ARG A 23 3.86 -8.52 -18.01
C ARG A 23 4.32 -7.85 -16.73
N PHE A 24 3.67 -8.21 -15.63
CA PHE A 24 4.16 -7.93 -14.28
C PHE A 24 5.36 -8.85 -14.02
N SER A 25 6.57 -8.35 -14.17
CA SER A 25 7.80 -9.06 -13.78
C SER A 25 8.29 -8.53 -12.43
N TYR A 26 8.54 -9.43 -11.47
CA TYR A 26 9.11 -9.11 -10.16
C TYR A 26 10.49 -9.76 -10.08
N ASP A 27 11.56 -8.97 -10.00
CA ASP A 27 12.89 -9.49 -9.62
C ASP A 27 13.82 -8.37 -9.08
N TYR A 28 14.50 -8.69 -7.96
CA TYR A 28 15.59 -8.01 -7.21
C TYR A 28 15.40 -6.57 -6.65
N MET A 29 15.61 -6.41 -5.32
CA MET A 29 16.01 -5.15 -4.66
C MET A 29 17.10 -5.39 -3.60
N MET A 30 18.12 -4.52 -3.62
CA MET A 30 18.95 -4.10 -2.48
C MET A 30 18.35 -2.80 -1.91
N ALA A 31 18.61 -2.52 -0.62
CA ALA A 31 18.19 -1.29 0.06
C ALA A 31 18.92 -0.03 -0.45
N PRO A 32 18.32 1.18 -0.38
CA PRO A 32 19.02 2.41 -0.72
C PRO A 32 20.01 2.80 0.39
N PRO A 33 21.20 3.34 0.05
CA PRO A 33 22.21 3.75 1.02
C PRO A 33 21.81 5.05 1.76
N GLU A 34 22.27 5.18 3.00
CA GLU A 34 22.05 6.32 3.93
C GLU A 34 22.54 7.70 3.43
N GLU A 35 23.04 7.81 2.20
CA GLU A 35 23.62 9.05 1.67
C GLU A 35 22.61 10.01 1.02
N LEU A 36 21.33 9.61 0.85
CA LEU A 36 20.30 10.43 0.20
C LEU A 36 19.72 11.56 1.08
N TYR A 37 20.02 11.59 2.38
CA TYR A 37 19.34 12.48 3.33
C TYR A 37 19.81 13.94 3.34
N ASN A 38 20.90 14.28 2.64
CA ASN A 38 21.49 15.64 2.68
C ASN A 38 21.76 16.29 1.31
N THR A 39 21.23 15.76 0.21
CA THR A 39 21.40 16.40 -1.11
C THR A 39 20.20 17.30 -1.44
N GLN A 40 20.47 18.53 -1.89
CA GLN A 40 19.46 19.35 -2.57
C GLN A 40 18.78 18.49 -3.64
N PHE A 41 17.45 18.39 -3.60
CA PHE A 41 16.63 17.61 -4.53
C PHE A 41 17.04 17.91 -5.98
N ARG A 42 17.85 17.05 -6.60
CA ARG A 42 18.18 17.08 -8.03
C ARG A 42 17.48 15.90 -8.68
N PHE A 43 16.56 16.21 -9.58
CA PHE A 43 15.86 15.18 -10.35
C PHE A 43 16.84 14.43 -11.27
N PRO A 44 16.61 13.12 -11.48
CA PRO A 44 17.38 12.35 -12.45
C PRO A 44 17.27 12.94 -13.86
N GLN A 45 18.38 13.00 -14.59
CA GLN A 45 18.41 13.58 -15.95
C GLN A 45 18.21 12.55 -17.07
N ASP A 46 18.24 11.25 -16.74
CA ASP A 46 18.12 10.15 -17.68
C ASP A 46 17.06 9.11 -17.26
N VAL A 47 16.58 8.30 -18.20
CA VAL A 47 15.54 7.27 -18.00
C VAL A 47 15.95 6.26 -16.94
N SER A 48 17.18 5.77 -16.98
CA SER A 48 17.64 4.71 -16.07
C SER A 48 17.62 5.20 -14.63
N SER A 49 18.11 6.42 -14.39
CA SER A 49 18.11 7.06 -13.09
C SER A 49 16.68 7.47 -12.65
N PHE A 50 15.80 7.86 -13.58
CA PHE A 50 14.39 8.14 -13.27
C PHE A 50 13.60 6.88 -12.92
N ILE A 51 13.82 5.78 -13.65
CA ILE A 51 13.24 4.46 -13.35
C ILE A 51 13.78 3.92 -12.02
N ALA A 52 15.06 4.10 -11.73
CA ALA A 52 15.64 3.72 -10.44
C ALA A 52 15.06 4.53 -9.28
N TRP A 53 14.99 5.86 -9.44
CA TRP A 53 14.41 6.77 -8.44
C TRP A 53 12.94 6.45 -8.13
N THR A 54 12.18 6.04 -9.13
CA THR A 54 10.74 5.73 -9.00
C THR A 54 10.47 4.32 -8.49
N LYS A 55 11.35 3.36 -8.80
CA LYS A 55 11.38 2.04 -8.14
C LYS A 55 11.58 2.18 -6.64
N ASP A 56 12.45 3.10 -6.23
CA ASP A 56 12.71 3.40 -4.83
C ASP A 56 11.47 4.03 -4.14
N TRP A 57 10.76 4.92 -4.85
CA TRP A 57 9.63 5.67 -4.30
C TRP A 57 8.27 4.96 -4.32
N PHE A 58 7.95 4.20 -5.37
CA PHE A 58 6.68 3.48 -5.51
C PHE A 58 6.78 1.99 -5.13
N GLY A 59 7.98 1.53 -4.74
CA GLY A 59 8.31 0.11 -4.57
C GLY A 59 8.10 -0.68 -5.86
N ASN A 60 7.89 -2.01 -5.76
CA ASN A 60 7.61 -2.90 -6.90
C ASN A 60 6.23 -2.68 -7.57
N ARG A 61 5.53 -1.57 -7.30
CA ARG A 61 4.37 -1.13 -8.11
C ARG A 61 4.81 -0.35 -9.36
N VAL A 62 6.03 -0.58 -9.81
CA VAL A 62 6.51 0.01 -11.05
C VAL A 62 5.67 -0.53 -12.18
N VAL A 63 4.95 0.38 -12.80
CA VAL A 63 4.29 0.13 -14.07
C VAL A 63 5.44 0.02 -15.07
N ASP A 64 5.74 -1.21 -15.48
CA ASP A 64 6.65 -1.39 -16.60
C ASP A 64 5.92 -0.91 -17.86
N VAL A 65 6.44 0.17 -18.43
CA VAL A 65 5.94 0.74 -19.67
C VAL A 65 6.95 0.34 -20.72
N SER A 66 6.63 -0.66 -21.53
CA SER A 66 7.43 -1.03 -22.68
C SER A 66 6.79 -0.50 -23.96
N LEU A 67 7.62 -0.06 -24.90
CA LEU A 67 7.19 0.27 -26.24
C LEU A 67 7.41 -0.95 -27.15
N ASP A 68 6.37 -1.34 -27.88
CA ASP A 68 6.42 -2.27 -28.99
C ASP A 68 6.71 -1.49 -30.26
N TRP A 69 7.91 -1.70 -30.78
CA TRP A 69 8.45 -0.99 -31.93
C TRP A 69 7.69 -1.25 -33.23
N GLN A 70 6.84 -2.28 -33.28
CA GLN A 70 5.97 -2.54 -34.43
C GLN A 70 4.74 -1.63 -34.44
N ILE A 71 4.44 -0.93 -33.35
CA ILE A 71 3.28 -0.05 -33.21
C ILE A 71 3.63 1.37 -33.66
N PRO A 72 2.87 1.97 -34.60
CA PRO A 72 3.14 3.33 -35.05
C PRO A 72 3.05 4.37 -33.92
N PRO A 73 3.93 5.39 -33.89
CA PRO A 73 3.92 6.45 -32.86
C PRO A 73 2.57 7.14 -32.64
N ALA A 74 1.76 7.27 -33.69
CA ALA A 74 0.42 7.87 -33.60
C ALA A 74 -0.53 7.11 -32.66
N ARG A 75 -0.39 5.79 -32.50
CA ARG A 75 -1.22 5.00 -31.57
C ARG A 75 -0.85 5.26 -30.12
N TYR A 76 0.44 5.45 -29.86
CA TYR A 76 0.96 5.81 -28.55
C TYR A 76 0.47 7.18 -28.09
N LEU A 77 0.36 8.15 -29.00
CA LEU A 77 -0.26 9.44 -28.69
C LEU A 77 -1.71 9.31 -28.23
N LYS A 78 -2.51 8.48 -28.92
CA LYS A 78 -3.89 8.24 -28.51
C LYS A 78 -3.95 7.73 -27.08
N HIS A 79 -3.04 6.80 -26.73
CA HIS A 79 -2.93 6.26 -25.38
C HIS A 79 -2.52 7.32 -24.34
N VAL A 80 -1.57 8.21 -24.67
CA VAL A 80 -1.18 9.35 -23.81
C VAL A 80 -2.39 10.25 -23.52
N LYS A 81 -3.21 10.55 -24.54
CA LYS A 81 -4.41 11.37 -24.38
C LYS A 81 -5.44 10.68 -23.48
N GLU A 82 -5.64 9.38 -23.65
CA GLU A 82 -6.53 8.56 -22.81
C GLU A 82 -6.03 8.49 -21.36
N LEU A 83 -4.76 8.18 -21.13
CA LEU A 83 -4.14 8.15 -19.80
C LEU A 83 -4.24 9.52 -19.10
N SER A 84 -4.03 10.61 -19.83
CA SER A 84 -4.19 11.98 -19.30
C SER A 84 -5.64 12.27 -18.93
N ALA A 85 -6.60 11.88 -19.76
CA ALA A 85 -8.02 12.03 -19.46
C ALA A 85 -8.45 11.22 -18.23
N MET A 86 -7.92 10.00 -18.07
CA MET A 86 -8.13 9.15 -16.89
C MET A 86 -7.52 9.76 -15.64
N ALA A 87 -6.26 10.19 -15.70
CA ALA A 87 -5.56 10.84 -14.59
C ALA A 87 -6.33 12.07 -14.08
N ASN A 88 -6.81 12.91 -15.00
CA ASN A 88 -7.65 14.07 -14.70
C ASN A 88 -9.00 13.69 -14.10
N THR A 89 -9.60 12.59 -14.54
CA THR A 89 -10.87 12.10 -13.98
C THR A 89 -10.69 11.58 -12.55
N TYR A 90 -9.66 10.79 -12.28
CA TYR A 90 -9.32 10.36 -10.92
C TYR A 90 -9.04 11.55 -10.00
N LYS A 91 -8.30 12.55 -10.49
CA LYS A 91 -8.01 13.78 -9.75
C LYS A 91 -9.29 14.53 -9.37
N ARG A 92 -10.22 14.73 -10.33
CA ARG A 92 -11.51 15.41 -10.08
C ARG A 92 -12.38 14.66 -9.07
N ASN A 93 -12.29 13.33 -9.05
CA ASN A 93 -13.02 12.48 -8.12
C ASN A 93 -12.35 12.38 -6.73
N GLY A 94 -11.28 13.13 -6.46
CA GLY A 94 -10.56 13.10 -5.18
C GLY A 94 -9.68 11.86 -4.98
N ASN A 95 -9.54 10.97 -5.98
CA ASN A 95 -8.69 9.80 -5.89
C ASN A 95 -7.26 10.15 -6.30
N THR A 96 -6.53 10.79 -5.40
CA THR A 96 -5.18 11.32 -5.64
C THR A 96 -4.15 10.24 -5.95
N ILE A 97 -4.25 9.05 -5.32
CA ILE A 97 -3.34 7.92 -5.54
C ILE A 97 -3.46 7.40 -6.98
N ARG A 98 -4.69 7.12 -7.44
CA ARG A 98 -4.91 6.66 -8.83
C ARG A 98 -4.54 7.73 -9.85
N ALA A 99 -4.80 9.00 -9.54
CA ALA A 99 -4.37 10.11 -10.37
C ALA A 99 -2.84 10.14 -10.50
N SER A 100 -2.10 10.05 -9.38
CA SER A 100 -0.63 10.04 -9.39
C SER A 100 -0.07 8.84 -10.14
N GLU A 101 -0.67 7.65 -10.02
CA GLU A 101 -0.26 6.46 -10.80
C GLU A 101 -0.34 6.72 -12.32
N HIS A 102 -1.43 7.31 -12.80
CA HIS A 102 -1.61 7.58 -14.24
C HIS A 102 -0.71 8.73 -14.73
N TYR A 103 -0.53 9.78 -13.92
CA TYR A 103 0.43 10.84 -14.22
C TYR A 103 1.87 10.32 -14.26
N TYR A 104 2.21 9.38 -13.39
CA TYR A 104 3.50 8.74 -13.38
C TYR A 104 3.75 7.93 -14.66
N LYS A 105 2.78 7.12 -15.10
CA LYS A 105 2.83 6.40 -16.39
C LYS A 105 3.05 7.35 -17.57
N LEU A 106 2.41 8.52 -17.56
CA LEU A 106 2.58 9.52 -18.61
C LEU A 106 4.01 10.06 -18.67
N LEU A 107 4.64 10.31 -17.52
CA LEU A 107 6.03 10.76 -17.47
C LEU A 107 7.00 9.70 -17.99
N LEU A 108 6.84 8.44 -17.55
CA LEU A 108 7.63 7.32 -18.06
C LEU A 108 7.52 7.21 -19.57
N PHE A 109 6.31 7.30 -20.08
CA PHE A 109 6.03 7.17 -21.50
C PHE A 109 6.65 8.30 -22.32
N GLY A 110 6.53 9.54 -21.86
CA GLY A 110 7.16 10.69 -22.52
C GLY A 110 8.69 10.58 -22.55
N GLN A 111 9.29 10.07 -21.48
CA GLN A 111 10.73 9.86 -21.41
C GLN A 111 11.20 8.69 -22.30
N LEU A 112 10.49 7.55 -22.31
CA LEU A 112 10.77 6.42 -23.22
C LEU A 112 10.68 6.82 -24.69
N ILE A 113 9.73 7.72 -24.99
CA ILE A 113 9.60 8.33 -26.29
C ILE A 113 10.88 9.10 -26.61
N ARG A 114 11.34 10.04 -25.76
CA ARG A 114 12.56 10.86 -25.98
C ARG A 114 13.85 10.07 -26.24
N ASP A 115 14.03 8.94 -25.56
CA ASP A 115 15.25 8.15 -25.62
C ASP A 115 15.45 7.38 -26.93
N GLN A 116 14.49 7.45 -27.88
CA GLN A 116 14.56 6.75 -29.17
C GLN A 116 14.43 7.72 -30.36
N PRO A 117 15.51 8.39 -30.78
CA PRO A 117 15.49 9.42 -31.82
C PRO A 117 14.93 8.94 -33.17
N SER A 118 15.14 7.66 -33.52
CA SER A 118 14.64 7.05 -34.75
C SER A 118 13.11 6.95 -34.81
N PHE A 119 12.46 6.88 -33.65
CA PHE A 119 11.01 6.85 -33.51
C PHE A 119 10.35 8.19 -33.90
N PHE A 120 11.11 9.29 -33.91
CA PHE A 120 10.61 10.64 -34.13
C PHE A 120 10.81 11.20 -35.52
N ALA A 121 11.47 10.47 -36.44
CA ALA A 121 11.65 10.96 -37.81
C ALA A 121 10.31 11.31 -38.51
N GLY A 122 9.17 10.81 -37.98
CA GLY A 122 7.81 11.12 -38.44
C GLY A 122 6.90 11.86 -37.44
N ILE A 123 7.40 12.34 -36.30
CA ILE A 123 6.59 13.04 -35.30
C ILE A 123 6.58 14.54 -35.59
N SER A 124 5.40 15.16 -35.67
CA SER A 124 5.28 16.60 -35.90
C SER A 124 5.74 17.41 -34.68
N SER A 125 6.27 18.61 -34.91
CA SER A 125 6.64 19.54 -33.82
C SER A 125 5.46 19.92 -32.93
N ALA A 126 4.24 19.91 -33.47
CA ALA A 126 3.00 20.11 -32.71
C ALA A 126 2.76 18.98 -31.70
N LEU A 127 3.04 17.74 -32.09
CA LEU A 127 2.90 16.57 -31.23
C LEU A 127 3.89 16.57 -30.07
N MET A 128 5.13 17.00 -30.30
CA MET A 128 6.11 17.18 -29.21
C MET A 128 5.63 18.19 -28.16
N LYS A 129 5.02 19.30 -28.60
CA LYS A 129 4.44 20.29 -27.68
C LYS A 129 3.29 19.73 -26.84
N ASP A 130 2.45 18.87 -27.41
CA ASP A 130 1.37 18.20 -26.67
C ASP A 130 1.92 17.29 -25.57
N ILE A 131 2.97 16.51 -25.86
CA ILE A 131 3.62 15.62 -24.89
C ILE A 131 4.23 16.45 -23.75
N GLU A 132 4.99 17.49 -24.08
CA GLU A 132 5.58 18.40 -23.08
C GLU A 132 4.52 19.06 -22.18
N LEU A 133 3.38 19.44 -22.75
CA LEU A 133 2.28 20.03 -21.98
C LEU A 133 1.70 19.02 -20.98
N VAL A 134 1.47 17.78 -21.41
CA VAL A 134 0.95 16.70 -20.56
C VAL A 134 1.95 16.36 -19.45
N GLU A 135 3.23 16.29 -19.76
CA GLU A 135 4.28 16.07 -18.76
C GLU A 135 4.33 17.20 -17.73
N ARG A 136 4.27 18.47 -18.15
CA ARG A 136 4.23 19.60 -17.22
C ARG A 136 3.03 19.53 -16.27
N GLN A 137 1.88 19.08 -16.76
CA GLN A 137 0.69 18.88 -15.93
C GLN A 137 0.87 17.72 -14.94
N ALA A 138 1.43 16.59 -15.40
CA ALA A 138 1.75 15.44 -14.57
C ALA A 138 2.72 15.83 -13.43
N TRP A 139 3.76 16.59 -13.76
CA TRP A 139 4.73 17.11 -12.79
C TRP A 139 4.10 17.95 -11.70
N LYS A 140 3.23 18.90 -12.05
CA LYS A 140 2.53 19.74 -11.04
C LYS A 140 1.69 18.91 -10.07
N VAL A 141 1.04 17.85 -10.56
CA VAL A 141 0.20 16.99 -9.72
C VAL A 141 1.05 16.10 -8.82
N LEU A 142 2.09 15.48 -9.37
CA LEU A 142 3.02 14.67 -8.58
C LEU A 142 3.72 15.52 -7.53
N GLN A 143 4.21 16.70 -7.87
CA GLN A 143 4.84 17.60 -6.90
C GLN A 143 3.88 17.95 -5.75
N SER A 144 2.63 18.32 -6.04
CA SER A 144 1.63 18.57 -5.00
C SER A 144 1.37 17.33 -4.13
N TYR A 145 1.34 16.14 -4.71
CA TYR A 145 1.17 14.88 -3.99
C TYR A 145 2.38 14.58 -3.09
N LEU A 146 3.60 14.74 -3.61
CA LEU A 146 4.85 14.52 -2.88
C LEU A 146 5.02 15.52 -1.72
N THR A 147 4.66 16.80 -1.93
CA THR A 147 4.70 17.80 -0.85
C THR A 147 3.70 17.46 0.27
N ASN A 148 2.51 16.94 -0.07
CA ASN A 148 1.53 16.49 0.91
C ASN A 148 1.97 15.21 1.66
N LEU A 149 2.78 14.35 1.03
CA LEU A 149 3.40 13.19 1.68
C LEU A 149 4.55 13.60 2.60
N SER A 150 5.42 14.51 2.14
CA SER A 150 6.54 15.04 2.94
C SER A 150 6.05 15.75 4.21
N TYR A 151 4.89 16.42 4.18
CA TYR A 151 4.27 17.01 5.37
C TYR A 151 3.78 15.94 6.38
N ARG A 152 3.47 14.72 5.91
CA ARG A 152 3.16 13.57 6.80
C ARG A 152 4.42 12.90 7.35
N GLU A 153 5.53 12.96 6.62
CA GLU A 153 6.82 12.37 7.02
C GLU A 153 7.65 13.29 7.92
N GLN A 154 7.48 14.62 7.82
CA GLN A 154 8.11 15.62 8.71
C GLN A 154 7.56 15.62 10.16
N MET A 155 6.59 14.76 10.49
CA MET A 155 6.21 14.48 11.89
C MET A 155 7.18 13.51 12.61
N VAL A 156 8.28 13.07 11.97
CA VAL A 156 9.28 12.18 12.59
C VAL A 156 10.52 12.99 12.98
N SER A 157 10.42 13.76 14.06
CA SER A 157 11.57 14.30 14.79
C SER A 157 11.19 14.52 16.24
N LEU A 158 10.93 13.44 16.95
CA LEU A 158 10.82 13.45 18.40
C LEU A 158 11.47 12.17 18.93
N SER A 159 12.24 12.34 20.00
CA SER A 159 13.18 11.39 20.55
C SER A 159 12.89 11.29 22.03
N SER A 160 12.61 10.08 22.53
CA SER A 160 13.11 9.56 23.82
C SER A 160 12.54 8.19 24.20
N MET A 161 11.58 7.63 23.46
CA MET A 161 11.01 6.29 23.77
C MET A 161 10.98 5.38 22.55
N VAL A 162 12.16 4.89 22.19
CA VAL A 162 12.36 4.01 21.05
C VAL A 162 12.60 2.59 21.57
N SER A 163 11.81 1.62 21.09
CA SER A 163 11.93 0.21 21.49
C SER A 163 13.27 -0.39 21.02
N PRO A 164 13.66 -1.58 21.52
CA PRO A 164 14.71 -2.37 20.91
C PRO A 164 14.37 -2.58 19.42
N GLY A 165 15.21 -2.07 18.52
CA GLY A 165 14.97 -2.12 17.06
C GLY A 165 14.38 -0.87 16.42
N ARG A 166 14.42 0.29 17.11
CA ARG A 166 14.05 1.59 16.52
C ARG A 166 12.57 1.80 16.18
N LEU A 167 11.68 0.94 16.68
CA LEU A 167 10.24 1.08 16.46
C LEU A 167 9.60 1.89 17.58
N ARG A 168 8.56 2.66 17.24
CA ARG A 168 7.70 3.31 18.24
C ARG A 168 6.87 2.25 18.96
N TYR A 169 6.53 2.53 20.22
CA TYR A 169 5.68 1.63 21.00
C TYR A 169 4.26 1.60 20.43
N VAL A 170 3.64 0.41 20.47
CA VAL A 170 2.23 0.19 20.15
C VAL A 170 1.52 -0.25 21.43
N TYR A 171 0.65 0.60 21.96
CA TYR A 171 -0.20 0.28 23.10
C TYR A 171 -1.48 -0.40 22.63
N LEU A 172 -1.62 -1.67 23.01
CA LEU A 172 -2.73 -2.53 22.67
C LEU A 172 -3.67 -2.69 23.89
N PRO A 173 -4.92 -2.18 23.86
CA PRO A 173 -5.85 -2.35 24.96
C PRO A 173 -6.11 -3.82 25.25
N SER A 174 -5.91 -4.29 26.49
CA SER A 174 -6.12 -5.71 26.84
C SER A 174 -7.56 -6.18 26.55
N ARG A 175 -8.52 -5.25 26.64
CA ARG A 175 -9.93 -5.47 26.31
C ARG A 175 -10.17 -5.83 24.84
N VAL A 176 -9.25 -5.51 23.92
CA VAL A 176 -9.39 -5.85 22.49
C VAL A 176 -9.43 -7.35 22.28
N ILE A 177 -8.65 -8.12 23.05
CA ILE A 177 -8.59 -9.58 22.94
C ILE A 177 -9.92 -10.17 23.36
N ALA A 178 -10.45 -9.78 24.53
CA ALA A 178 -11.75 -10.26 25.00
C ALA A 178 -12.90 -9.86 24.06
N ALA A 179 -12.90 -8.61 23.60
CA ALA A 179 -13.90 -8.11 22.66
C ALA A 179 -13.88 -8.87 21.33
N TYR A 180 -12.69 -9.15 20.80
CA TYR A 180 -12.50 -9.92 19.58
C TYR A 180 -12.88 -11.39 19.74
N MET A 181 -12.43 -12.06 20.81
CA MET A 181 -12.76 -13.47 21.07
C MET A 181 -14.26 -13.69 21.21
N ASN A 182 -15.01 -12.75 21.81
CA ASN A 182 -16.47 -12.79 21.85
C ASN A 182 -17.11 -12.80 20.44
N GLN A 183 -16.45 -12.20 19.45
CA GLN A 183 -16.92 -12.21 18.06
C GLN A 183 -16.50 -13.48 17.31
N CYS A 184 -15.37 -14.09 17.68
CA CYS A 184 -14.84 -15.30 17.05
C CYS A 184 -15.62 -16.57 17.39
N ASN A 185 -16.35 -16.59 18.52
CA ASN A 185 -17.26 -17.69 18.84
C ASN A 185 -18.34 -17.94 17.77
N LYS A 186 -18.52 -16.98 16.84
CA LYS A 186 -19.47 -17.07 15.72
C LYS A 186 -18.81 -17.49 14.39
N GLY A 187 -17.51 -17.83 14.39
CA GLY A 187 -16.73 -18.24 13.22
C GLY A 187 -15.35 -17.56 13.14
N PRO A 188 -14.40 -18.10 12.36
CA PRO A 188 -13.10 -17.48 12.14
C PRO A 188 -13.27 -16.16 11.37
N VAL A 189 -12.93 -15.05 12.01
CA VAL A 189 -13.06 -13.70 11.41
C VAL A 189 -11.78 -12.94 11.62
N ARG A 190 -11.06 -12.55 10.57
CA ARG A 190 -9.93 -11.62 10.69
C ARG A 190 -10.46 -10.23 11.07
N GLY A 191 -9.90 -9.64 12.12
CA GLY A 191 -10.12 -8.25 12.50
C GLY A 191 -8.95 -7.35 12.06
N TYR A 192 -9.20 -6.04 12.04
CA TYR A 192 -8.19 -5.01 11.74
C TYR A 192 -8.10 -4.06 12.93
N LEU A 193 -6.87 -3.69 13.28
CA LEU A 193 -6.58 -2.80 14.39
C LEU A 193 -6.43 -1.37 13.86
N GLY A 194 -7.30 -0.49 14.33
CA GLY A 194 -7.22 0.94 14.05
C GLY A 194 -6.73 1.71 15.26
N GLY A 195 -5.98 2.78 15.02
CA GLY A 195 -5.61 3.66 16.11
C GLY A 195 -5.10 5.02 15.68
N VAL A 196 -4.47 5.68 16.63
CA VAL A 196 -3.97 7.04 16.50
C VAL A 196 -2.51 7.10 16.96
N LEU A 197 -1.75 8.02 16.36
CA LEU A 197 -0.45 8.41 16.87
C LEU A 197 -0.67 9.46 17.97
N ASP A 198 -0.25 9.16 19.19
CA ASP A 198 -0.40 10.03 20.36
C ASP A 198 1.00 10.34 20.90
N GLY A 199 1.55 11.47 20.48
CA GLY A 199 2.98 11.77 20.67
C GLY A 199 3.86 10.73 19.96
N GLU A 200 4.68 10.03 20.74
CA GLU A 200 5.69 9.08 20.25
C GLU A 200 5.22 7.63 20.11
N PHE A 201 3.97 7.33 20.45
CA PHE A 201 3.48 5.97 20.45
C PHE A 201 2.16 5.84 19.70
N PHE A 202 1.94 4.66 19.16
CA PHE A 202 0.67 4.27 18.57
C PHE A 202 -0.24 3.74 19.66
N ARG A 203 -1.47 4.24 19.71
CA ARG A 203 -2.51 3.72 20.58
C ARG A 203 -3.60 3.09 19.75
N VAL A 204 -3.82 1.79 19.93
CA VAL A 204 -4.95 1.10 19.30
C VAL A 204 -6.23 1.56 19.98
N THR A 205 -7.17 2.10 19.20
CA THR A 205 -8.45 2.64 19.71
C THR A 205 -9.67 1.97 19.09
N HIS A 206 -9.51 1.32 17.93
CA HIS A 206 -10.59 0.70 17.19
C HIS A 206 -10.27 -0.74 16.81
N LEU A 207 -11.29 -1.60 16.88
CA LEU A 207 -11.27 -2.96 16.35
C LEU A 207 -12.32 -3.06 15.25
N PHE A 208 -11.90 -3.26 14.00
CA PHE A 208 -12.78 -3.44 12.86
C PHE A 208 -12.95 -4.93 12.55
N MET A 209 -14.19 -5.42 12.53
CA MET A 209 -14.47 -6.83 12.22
C MET A 209 -14.45 -7.15 10.71
N LYS A 210 -14.46 -6.12 9.87
CA LYS A 210 -14.30 -6.18 8.42
C LYS A 210 -13.47 -4.97 7.96
N PRO A 211 -12.82 -5.03 6.78
CA PRO A 211 -12.23 -3.85 6.18
C PRO A 211 -13.37 -2.89 5.86
N ALA A 212 -13.52 -1.84 6.65
CA ALA A 212 -14.44 -0.75 6.41
C ALA A 212 -13.62 0.49 6.09
N ALA A 213 -14.09 1.33 5.18
CA ALA A 213 -13.61 2.71 5.11
C ALA A 213 -14.03 3.36 6.43
N PRO A 214 -13.09 3.66 7.33
CA PRO A 214 -13.49 4.15 8.64
C PRO A 214 -14.08 5.55 8.43
N SER A 215 -15.27 5.78 9.00
CA SER A 215 -15.87 7.12 9.02
C SER A 215 -15.00 8.11 9.80
N THR A 216 -14.17 7.60 10.70
CA THR A 216 -13.16 8.31 11.47
C THR A 216 -11.75 8.09 10.90
N PRO A 217 -10.91 9.14 10.79
CA PRO A 217 -9.54 8.99 10.31
C PRO A 217 -8.67 8.26 11.35
N VAL A 218 -8.56 6.94 11.22
CA VAL A 218 -7.69 6.09 12.04
C VAL A 218 -6.63 5.41 11.18
N LEU A 219 -5.44 5.26 11.74
CA LEU A 219 -4.33 4.54 11.10
C LEU A 219 -4.54 3.03 11.23
N ASN A 220 -4.18 2.28 10.19
CA ASN A 220 -4.11 0.83 10.26
C ASN A 220 -2.84 0.44 11.02
N ILE A 221 -3.01 -0.14 12.22
CA ILE A 221 -1.92 -0.59 13.11
C ILE A 221 -1.68 -2.10 12.95
N GLY A 222 -2.53 -2.80 12.21
CA GLY A 222 -2.32 -4.20 11.86
C GLY A 222 -3.57 -5.05 11.92
N ILE A 223 -3.41 -6.33 12.24
CA ILE A 223 -4.47 -7.33 12.16
C ILE A 223 -4.61 -8.07 13.48
N ILE A 224 -5.80 -8.62 13.73
CA ILE A 224 -6.07 -9.54 14.84
C ILE A 224 -6.76 -10.80 14.30
N LEU A 225 -6.32 -11.95 14.78
CA LEU A 225 -6.65 -13.26 14.25
C LEU A 225 -7.00 -14.21 15.39
N CYS A 226 -7.98 -15.09 15.16
CA CYS A 226 -8.32 -16.18 16.06
C CYS A 226 -7.93 -17.49 15.41
N LYS A 227 -7.03 -18.24 16.04
CA LYS A 227 -6.63 -19.59 15.61
C LYS A 227 -7.17 -20.61 16.61
N PRO A 228 -8.10 -21.50 16.21
CA PRO A 228 -8.67 -22.50 17.12
C PRO A 228 -7.74 -23.68 17.43
N SER A 229 -6.65 -23.87 16.66
CA SER A 229 -5.62 -24.89 16.87
C SER A 229 -4.64 -24.50 17.99
N GLN A 230 -3.95 -25.50 18.57
CA GLN A 230 -3.07 -25.32 19.74
C GLN A 230 -1.88 -24.36 19.52
N ASP A 231 -1.45 -24.15 18.27
CA ASP A 231 -0.32 -23.28 17.97
C ASP A 231 -0.78 -21.90 17.46
N SER A 232 -0.29 -20.83 18.09
CA SER A 232 -0.43 -19.45 17.64
C SER A 232 0.57 -19.16 16.52
N TYR A 233 0.17 -19.45 15.29
CA TYR A 233 1.01 -19.30 14.10
C TYR A 233 0.31 -18.44 13.05
N LEU A 234 1.09 -17.77 12.19
CA LEU A 234 0.56 -16.96 11.08
C LEU A 234 0.64 -17.78 9.80
N ASP A 235 -0.50 -18.09 9.18
CA ASP A 235 -0.44 -18.74 7.87
C ASP A 235 0.08 -17.77 6.80
N PHE A 236 0.33 -18.28 5.59
CA PHE A 236 0.88 -17.44 4.52
C PHE A 236 -0.03 -16.25 4.18
N GLN A 237 -1.35 -16.41 4.22
CA GLN A 237 -2.28 -15.30 3.93
C GLN A 237 -2.24 -14.24 5.04
N ASP A 238 -2.07 -14.66 6.29
CA ASP A 238 -1.90 -13.77 7.43
C ASP A 238 -0.56 -13.02 7.34
N MET A 239 0.52 -13.70 6.97
CA MET A 239 1.82 -13.06 6.75
C MET A 239 1.79 -12.06 5.60
N VAL A 240 1.08 -12.34 4.49
CA VAL A 240 0.86 -11.38 3.40
C VAL A 240 0.10 -10.15 3.89
N ALA A 241 -0.95 -10.34 4.69
CA ALA A 241 -1.72 -9.22 5.24
C ALA A 241 -0.85 -8.36 6.19
N LEU A 242 -0.04 -9.00 7.03
CA LEU A 242 0.90 -8.33 7.93
C LEU A 242 2.01 -7.61 7.16
N TYR A 243 2.59 -8.23 6.13
CA TYR A 243 3.58 -7.62 5.24
C TYR A 243 3.05 -6.32 4.65
N LEU A 244 1.84 -6.35 4.09
CA LEU A 244 1.22 -5.15 3.52
C LEU A 244 1.06 -4.06 4.58
N ALA A 245 0.65 -4.41 5.80
CA ALA A 245 0.56 -3.44 6.89
C ALA A 245 1.95 -2.86 7.26
N GLN A 246 2.98 -3.70 7.37
CA GLN A 246 4.34 -3.30 7.72
C GLN A 246 5.05 -2.47 6.63
N CYS A 247 4.67 -2.63 5.36
CA CYS A 247 5.13 -1.74 4.30
C CYS A 247 4.64 -0.30 4.46
N PHE A 248 3.45 -0.09 5.05
CA PHE A 248 2.91 1.26 5.28
C PHE A 248 3.29 1.80 6.66
N LEU A 249 3.35 0.92 7.65
CA LEU A 249 3.67 1.26 9.03
C LEU A 249 4.53 0.13 9.62
N PRO A 250 5.87 0.29 9.70
CA PRO A 250 6.79 -0.75 10.19
C PRO A 250 6.44 -1.31 11.57
N GLU A 251 5.82 -0.48 12.42
CA GLU A 251 5.32 -0.84 13.75
C GLU A 251 4.07 -1.72 13.73
N SER A 252 3.49 -2.01 12.57
CA SER A 252 2.28 -2.83 12.47
C SER A 252 2.48 -4.22 13.06
N VAL A 253 1.45 -4.72 13.74
CA VAL A 253 1.48 -6.02 14.45
C VAL A 253 0.35 -6.94 14.00
N ALA A 254 0.59 -8.25 14.08
CA ALA A 254 -0.45 -9.26 14.04
C ALA A 254 -0.69 -9.81 15.44
N VAL A 255 -1.88 -9.59 15.98
CA VAL A 255 -2.30 -10.16 17.26
C VAL A 255 -2.98 -11.50 16.99
N VAL A 256 -2.40 -12.59 17.48
CA VAL A 256 -2.96 -13.94 17.32
C VAL A 256 -3.52 -14.38 18.67
N CYS A 257 -4.82 -14.63 18.69
CA CYS A 257 -5.55 -15.12 19.86
C CYS A 257 -5.82 -16.62 19.73
N ASN A 258 -5.53 -17.36 20.79
CA ASN A 258 -5.79 -18.79 20.92
C ASN A 258 -6.26 -19.12 22.34
N ARG A 259 -7.53 -19.52 22.50
CA ARG A 259 -8.12 -20.03 23.76
C ARG A 259 -7.73 -19.25 25.03
N GLY A 260 -7.68 -17.92 24.95
CA GLY A 260 -7.39 -17.03 26.09
C GLY A 260 -5.93 -16.59 26.20
N VAL A 261 -5.02 -17.17 25.40
CA VAL A 261 -3.66 -16.65 25.21
C VAL A 261 -3.65 -15.77 23.97
N ALA A 262 -2.97 -14.64 24.03
CA ALA A 262 -2.74 -13.78 22.88
C ALA A 262 -1.27 -13.41 22.77
N GLY A 263 -0.72 -13.52 21.57
CA GLY A 263 0.63 -13.05 21.23
C GLY A 263 0.56 -11.96 20.17
N ALA A 264 1.46 -10.98 20.25
CA ALA A 264 1.63 -9.96 19.23
C ALA A 264 2.90 -10.25 18.43
N TYR A 265 2.78 -10.27 17.11
CA TYR A 265 3.84 -10.72 16.22
C TYR A 265 4.13 -9.69 15.12
N LYS A 266 5.35 -9.71 14.61
CA LYS A 266 5.80 -8.95 13.44
C LYS A 266 6.60 -9.85 12.50
N LEU A 267 6.68 -9.50 11.21
CA LEU A 267 7.62 -10.18 10.32
C LEU A 267 9.05 -9.77 10.68
N THR A 268 9.96 -10.76 10.64
CA THR A 268 11.39 -10.52 10.64
C THR A 268 11.83 -9.97 9.28
N GLU A 269 13.07 -9.49 9.17
CA GLU A 269 13.60 -9.07 7.87
C GLU A 269 13.59 -10.21 6.84
N ILE A 270 13.89 -11.44 7.29
CA ILE A 270 13.82 -12.65 6.47
C ILE A 270 12.36 -12.90 6.05
N GLY A 271 11.40 -12.76 6.97
CA GLY A 271 9.97 -12.89 6.69
C GLY A 271 9.46 -11.87 5.67
N LEU A 272 9.89 -10.61 5.78
CA LEU A 272 9.55 -9.55 4.82
C LEU A 272 10.05 -9.91 3.41
N LYS A 273 11.33 -10.30 3.28
CA LYS A 273 11.93 -10.72 2.01
C LYS A 273 11.24 -11.95 1.42
N ALA A 274 10.94 -12.93 2.27
CA ALA A 274 10.25 -14.16 1.90
C ALA A 274 8.84 -13.92 1.33
N VAL A 275 8.04 -13.09 2.00
CA VAL A 275 6.68 -12.74 1.55
C VAL A 275 6.73 -11.87 0.28
N GLN A 276 7.69 -10.94 0.19
CA GLN A 276 7.87 -10.07 -0.97
C GLN A 276 8.19 -10.85 -2.26
N GLY A 277 9.07 -11.86 -2.19
CA GLY A 277 9.53 -12.62 -3.35
C GLY A 277 8.48 -13.56 -3.97
N ARG A 278 7.32 -13.75 -3.32
CA ARG A 278 6.24 -14.69 -3.73
C ARG A 278 6.68 -16.13 -4.03
N SER A 279 7.93 -16.51 -3.78
CA SER A 279 8.49 -17.85 -4.02
C SER A 279 8.04 -18.86 -2.96
N PHE A 280 6.94 -18.60 -2.27
CA PHE A 280 6.62 -19.22 -1.01
C PHE A 280 5.68 -20.42 -1.20
N LEU A 281 6.22 -21.64 -1.13
CA LEU A 281 5.46 -22.81 -0.70
C LEU A 281 5.03 -22.58 0.76
N PRO A 282 3.83 -23.01 1.21
CA PRO A 282 3.40 -22.80 2.58
C PRO A 282 4.50 -23.21 3.57
N PRO A 283 4.95 -22.32 4.48
CA PRO A 283 6.03 -22.68 5.37
C PRO A 283 5.56 -23.84 6.23
N HIS A 284 6.33 -24.91 6.29
CA HIS A 284 6.17 -25.86 7.37
C HIS A 284 6.26 -25.10 8.70
N ILE A 285 5.46 -25.51 9.69
CA ILE A 285 5.32 -24.83 10.99
C ILE A 285 6.70 -24.48 11.61
N TYR A 286 7.69 -25.36 11.44
CA TYR A 286 9.06 -25.17 11.93
C TYR A 286 9.83 -24.01 11.28
N GLN A 287 9.49 -23.59 10.06
CA GLN A 287 10.13 -22.45 9.39
C GLN A 287 9.53 -21.11 9.83
N GLN A 288 8.35 -21.10 10.46
CA GLN A 288 7.68 -19.85 10.85
C GLN A 288 8.46 -19.04 11.87
N GLN A 289 9.20 -19.69 12.77
CA GLN A 289 10.02 -19.01 13.78
C GLN A 289 11.14 -18.15 13.17
N GLN A 290 11.50 -18.38 11.90
CA GLN A 290 12.46 -17.56 11.17
C GLN A 290 11.80 -16.34 10.50
N PHE A 291 10.53 -16.44 10.12
CA PHE A 291 9.80 -15.39 9.40
C PHE A 291 9.04 -14.44 10.30
N VAL A 292 8.65 -14.91 11.49
CA VAL A 292 7.81 -14.19 12.43
C VAL A 292 8.51 -14.17 13.78
N THR A 293 8.48 -13.02 14.45
CA THR A 293 9.00 -12.87 15.81
C THR A 293 7.99 -12.11 16.66
N GLU A 294 8.10 -12.22 17.98
CA GLU A 294 7.28 -11.45 18.90
C GLU A 294 7.55 -9.95 18.73
N ALA A 295 6.49 -9.16 18.72
CA ALA A 295 6.57 -7.72 18.57
C ALA A 295 6.91 -7.08 19.94
N SER A 296 8.20 -7.02 20.27
CA SER A 296 8.70 -6.44 21.53
C SER A 296 8.36 -4.95 21.74
N HIS A 297 7.96 -4.26 20.68
CA HIS A 297 7.46 -2.87 20.73
C HIS A 297 5.96 -2.77 21.03
N CYS A 298 5.25 -3.90 21.12
CA CYS A 298 3.84 -3.95 21.48
C CYS A 298 3.69 -4.13 23.00
N VAL A 299 2.92 -3.27 23.64
CA VAL A 299 2.69 -3.26 25.10
C VAL A 299 1.20 -3.36 25.38
N LEU A 300 0.80 -4.27 26.26
CA LEU A 300 -0.60 -4.37 26.68
C LEU A 300 -0.96 -3.23 27.65
N ASP A 301 -2.02 -2.50 27.32
CA ASP A 301 -2.59 -1.46 28.17
C ASP A 301 -3.87 -1.98 28.82
N THR A 302 -3.87 -2.12 30.15
CA THR A 302 -5.03 -2.64 30.91
C THR A 302 -6.09 -1.59 31.20
N ARG A 303 -5.78 -0.30 30.99
CA ARG A 303 -6.67 0.83 31.32
C ARG A 303 -7.37 1.38 30.08
N ALA A 304 -6.79 1.21 28.90
CA ALA A 304 -7.37 1.71 27.66
C ALA A 304 -8.70 1.00 27.30
N ASN A 305 -9.62 1.78 26.74
CA ASN A 305 -10.85 1.29 26.13
C ASN A 305 -10.64 1.06 24.63
N ILE A 306 -11.52 0.24 24.04
CA ILE A 306 -11.53 -0.07 22.61
C ILE A 306 -12.94 0.15 22.05
N VAL A 307 -13.03 0.77 20.88
CA VAL A 307 -14.27 0.88 20.11
C VAL A 307 -14.34 -0.29 19.13
N VAL A 308 -15.33 -1.15 19.26
CA VAL A 308 -15.55 -2.25 18.31
C VAL A 308 -16.48 -1.75 17.21
N VAL A 309 -15.99 -1.75 15.98
CA VAL A 309 -16.74 -1.37 14.79
C VAL A 309 -17.06 -2.63 14.01
N ASP A 310 -18.30 -3.12 14.15
CA ASP A 310 -18.83 -4.20 13.32
C ASP A 310 -19.65 -3.59 12.19
N SER A 311 -19.18 -3.72 10.95
CA SER A 311 -19.91 -3.25 9.77
C SER A 311 -20.83 -4.33 9.18
N ASN A 312 -21.08 -5.43 9.90
CA ASN A 312 -22.01 -6.46 9.45
C ASN A 312 -23.46 -6.05 9.78
N PRO A 313 -24.28 -5.70 8.77
CA PRO A 313 -25.66 -5.21 8.99
C PRO A 313 -26.54 -6.21 9.75
N GLU A 314 -26.35 -7.53 9.55
CA GLU A 314 -27.12 -8.57 10.23
C GLU A 314 -26.83 -8.62 11.74
N ARG A 315 -25.58 -8.36 12.12
CA ARG A 315 -25.16 -8.33 13.53
C ARG A 315 -25.60 -7.04 14.22
N ILE A 316 -25.51 -5.91 13.50
CA ILE A 316 -26.04 -4.62 13.97
C ILE A 316 -27.54 -4.76 14.26
N ALA A 317 -28.30 -5.35 13.33
CA ALA A 317 -29.72 -5.60 13.51
C ALA A 317 -29.98 -6.49 14.75
N SER A 318 -29.23 -7.58 14.91
CA SER A 318 -29.38 -8.49 16.05
C SER A 318 -29.05 -7.86 17.41
N GLN A 319 -28.11 -6.91 17.47
CA GLN A 319 -27.81 -6.15 18.69
C GLN A 319 -28.94 -5.18 19.04
N LEU A 320 -29.43 -4.42 18.06
CA LEU A 320 -30.53 -3.48 18.25
C LEU A 320 -31.83 -4.18 18.69
N TYR A 321 -32.06 -5.42 18.26
CA TYR A 321 -33.20 -6.23 18.72
C TYR A 321 -33.08 -6.74 20.16
N LYS A 322 -31.87 -6.87 20.72
CA LYS A 322 -31.67 -7.34 22.11
C LYS A 322 -31.76 -6.22 23.15
N GLU A 323 -31.61 -4.97 22.71
CA GLU A 323 -31.71 -3.77 23.57
C GLU A 323 -33.15 -3.22 23.65
N ARG A 324 -34.09 -3.83 22.93
CA ARG A 324 -35.54 -3.56 23.00
C ARG A 324 -36.23 -4.66 23.80
#